data_AF-A0A7W5Q5U5-F1
#
_entry.id   AF-A0A7W5Q5U5-F1
#
_cell.length_a   1.000
_cell.length_b   1.000
_cell.length_c   1.000
_cell.angle_alpha   90.00
_cell.angle_beta   90.00
_cell.angle_gamma   90.00
#
_symmetry.space_group_name_H-M   'P 1'
#
loop_
_entity.id
_entity.type
_entity.pdbx_description
1 polymer ?
#
loop_
_entity_poly.entity_id
_entity_poly.type
_entity_poly.pdbx_seq_one_letter_code
_entity_poly.pdbx_strand_id
1 'polypeptide(L)'
;MKLIGIEQLEAHGFYWARPKPVPGAPATEPHDIEIVQISTVFGAASEFWTVAVTGTDEHFSLENYEFFHKIAAPPVSTDMRAALALVPSMSRPTSH
;
A
#
# COMPACT_ATOMS: atom_id res chain seq x y z
N MET A 1 -16.97 -10.23 7.07
CA MET A 1 -16.19 -8.97 7.10
C MET A 1 -17.05 -7.85 6.55
N LYS A 2 -16.96 -6.63 7.12
CA LYS A 2 -17.67 -5.47 6.58
C LYS A 2 -16.91 -4.95 5.37
N LEU A 3 -17.61 -4.65 4.27
CA LEU A 3 -17.02 -4.03 3.11
C LEU A 3 -16.86 -2.52 3.31
N ILE A 4 -15.76 -1.98 2.81
CA ILE A 4 -15.49 -0.55 2.72
C ILE A 4 -15.99 -0.08 1.36
N GLY A 5 -16.86 0.94 1.34
CA GLY A 5 -17.31 1.57 0.11
C GLY A 5 -16.19 2.40 -0.53
N ILE A 6 -16.23 2.55 -1.85
CA ILE A 6 -15.22 3.28 -2.61
C ILE A 6 -15.10 4.74 -2.12
N GLU A 7 -16.21 5.33 -1.70
CA GLU A 7 -16.30 6.68 -1.14
C GLU A 7 -15.59 6.86 0.21
N GLN A 8 -15.24 5.76 0.89
CA GLN A 8 -14.53 5.75 2.17
C GLN A 8 -13.03 5.46 2.01
N LEU A 9 -12.56 5.28 0.78
CA LEU A 9 -11.14 5.07 0.50
C LEU A 9 -10.36 6.37 0.67
N GLU A 10 -9.08 6.23 0.99
CA GLU A 10 -8.15 7.35 1.13
C GLU A 10 -7.04 7.22 0.09
N ALA A 11 -6.64 8.36 -0.48
CA ALA A 11 -5.50 8.45 -1.39
C ALA A 11 -4.24 7.83 -0.74
N HIS A 12 -3.52 7.01 -1.51
CA HIS A 12 -2.32 6.30 -1.09
C HIS A 12 -2.52 5.32 0.08
N GLY A 13 -3.76 5.07 0.50
CA GLY A 13 -4.06 4.10 1.55
C GLY A 13 -3.83 2.66 1.08
N PHE A 14 -3.42 1.81 2.02
CA PHE A 14 -3.28 0.37 1.80
C PHE A 14 -4.48 -0.37 2.36
N TYR A 15 -4.98 -1.37 1.64
CA TYR A 15 -6.17 -2.12 2.01
C TYR A 15 -5.99 -3.60 1.74
N TRP A 16 -6.59 -4.42 2.60
CA TRP A 16 -6.92 -5.80 2.25
C TRP A 16 -8.09 -5.78 1.29
N ALA A 17 -7.89 -6.32 0.10
CA ALA A 17 -8.91 -6.36 -0.95
C ALA A 17 -8.86 -7.67 -1.72
N ARG A 18 -9.88 -7.93 -2.52
CA ARG A 18 -9.84 -8.98 -3.54
C ARG A 18 -10.50 -8.51 -4.83
N PRO A 19 -10.07 -8.99 -6.00
CA PRO A 19 -10.81 -8.83 -7.24
C PRO A 19 -12.22 -9.39 -7.13
N LYS A 20 -13.20 -8.68 -7.70
CA LYS A 20 -14.56 -9.19 -7.86
C LYS A 20 -14.59 -10.33 -8.89
N PRO A 21 -15.46 -11.32 -8.71
CA PRO A 21 -15.69 -12.32 -9.74
C PRO A 21 -16.15 -11.65 -11.04
N VAL A 22 -15.54 -12.02 -12.16
CA VAL A 22 -15.99 -11.55 -13.47
C VAL A 22 -17.28 -12.28 -13.84
N PRO A 23 -18.39 -11.57 -14.12
CA PRO A 23 -19.64 -12.21 -14.55
C PRO A 23 -19.42 -13.05 -15.81
N GLY A 24 -19.76 -14.35 -15.75
CA GLY A 24 -19.63 -15.26 -16.89
C GLY A 24 -18.25 -15.91 -17.05
N ALA A 25 -17.26 -15.55 -16.24
CA ALA A 25 -16.08 -16.39 -16.08
C ALA A 25 -16.45 -17.68 -15.32
N PRO A 26 -15.82 -18.83 -15.62
CA PRO A 26 -15.90 -19.96 -14.72
C PRO A 26 -15.53 -19.48 -13.31
N ALA A 27 -16.11 -20.09 -12.27
CA ALA A 27 -15.67 -19.87 -10.90
C ALA A 27 -14.23 -20.40 -10.77
N THR A 28 -13.26 -19.67 -11.31
CA THR A 28 -11.85 -19.85 -11.02
C THR A 28 -11.70 -19.62 -9.53
N GLU A 29 -10.78 -20.39 -8.95
CA GLU A 29 -10.37 -20.38 -7.54
C GLU A 29 -10.64 -19.03 -6.87
N PRO A 30 -11.19 -19.01 -5.64
CA PRO A 30 -11.46 -17.75 -4.95
C PRO A 30 -10.21 -16.88 -4.99
N HIS A 31 -10.30 -15.72 -5.64
CA HIS A 31 -9.19 -14.78 -5.67
C HIS A 31 -8.80 -14.48 -4.23
N ASP A 32 -7.55 -14.82 -3.88
CA ASP A 32 -7.04 -14.63 -2.54
C ASP A 32 -7.09 -13.16 -2.16
N ILE A 33 -7.31 -12.90 -0.87
CA ILE A 33 -7.29 -11.55 -0.33
C ILE A 33 -5.83 -11.08 -0.33
N GLU A 34 -5.58 -9.96 -0.98
CA GLU A 34 -4.24 -9.38 -1.15
C GLU A 34 -4.17 -7.94 -0.61
N ILE A 35 -2.94 -7.44 -0.48
CA ILE A 35 -2.69 -6.06 -0.10
C ILE A 35 -2.60 -5.22 -1.37
N VAL A 36 -3.44 -4.20 -1.46
CA VAL A 36 -3.43 -3.24 -2.56
C VAL A 36 -3.28 -1.81 -2.05
N GLN A 37 -2.82 -0.91 -2.92
CA GLN A 37 -2.72 0.52 -2.65
C GLN A 37 -3.71 1.30 -3.51
N ILE A 38 -4.33 2.33 -2.95
CA ILE A 38 -5.10 3.31 -3.73
C ILE A 38 -4.14 4.30 -4.38
N SER A 39 -4.06 4.27 -5.70
CA SER A 39 -3.20 5.16 -6.49
C SER A 39 -3.97 6.36 -7.02
N THR A 40 -3.31 7.52 -7.02
CA THR A 40 -3.79 8.78 -7.60
C THR A 40 -3.01 9.18 -8.85
N VAL A 41 -2.28 8.23 -9.46
CA VAL A 41 -1.37 8.52 -10.59
C VAL A 41 -2.09 9.12 -11.80
N PHE A 42 -3.36 8.75 -12.02
CA PHE A 42 -4.18 9.26 -13.12
C PHE A 42 -4.95 10.54 -12.77
N GLY A 43 -4.93 10.97 -11.50
CA GLY A 43 -5.62 12.19 -11.07
C GLY A 43 -5.85 12.23 -9.56
N ALA A 44 -5.92 13.45 -9.03
CA ALA A 44 -6.15 13.68 -7.60
C ALA A 44 -7.62 13.50 -7.19
N ALA A 45 -8.57 13.72 -8.09
CA ALA A 45 -9.98 13.52 -7.78
C ALA A 45 -10.30 12.02 -7.68
N SER A 46 -11.19 11.65 -6.75
CA SER A 46 -11.49 10.25 -6.42
C SER A 46 -12.04 9.42 -7.58
N GLU A 47 -12.62 10.08 -8.59
CA GLU A 47 -13.08 9.42 -9.83
C GLU A 47 -11.93 8.89 -10.70
N PHE A 48 -10.71 9.39 -10.52
CA PHE A 48 -9.50 8.95 -11.25
C PHE A 48 -8.64 7.97 -10.45
N TRP A 49 -9.04 7.63 -9.23
CA TRP A 49 -8.26 6.73 -8.39
C TRP A 49 -8.35 5.29 -8.90
N THR A 50 -7.26 4.55 -8.71
CA THR A 50 -7.15 3.14 -9.14
C THR A 50 -6.57 2.28 -8.03
N VAL A 51 -6.74 0.97 -8.17
CA VAL A 51 -6.06 -0.04 -7.35
C VAL A 51 -4.71 -0.32 -8.00
N ALA A 52 -3.61 -0.05 -7.28
CA ALA A 52 -2.28 -0.53 -7.63
C ALA A 52 -2.00 -1.84 -6.90
N VAL A 53 -1.63 -2.89 -7.65
CA VAL A 53 -1.29 -4.19 -7.08
C VAL A 53 0.14 -4.15 -6.54
N THR A 54 0.32 -4.55 -5.28
CA THR A 54 1.63 -4.45 -4.63
C THR A 54 2.64 -5.37 -5.30
N GLY A 55 3.75 -4.82 -5.79
CA GLY A 55 4.81 -5.58 -6.46
C GLY A 55 4.67 -5.64 -7.99
N THR A 56 3.65 -5.00 -8.57
CA THR A 56 3.51 -4.81 -10.01
C THR A 56 3.35 -3.32 -10.33
N ASP A 57 3.31 -2.99 -11.62
CA ASP A 57 2.96 -1.64 -12.14
C ASP A 57 1.52 -1.62 -12.70
N GLU A 58 0.71 -2.61 -12.32
CA GLU A 58 -0.65 -2.77 -12.84
C GLU A 58 -1.66 -1.95 -12.02
N HIS A 59 -2.54 -1.28 -12.75
CA HIS A 59 -3.61 -0.44 -12.19
C HIS A 59 -4.97 -0.92 -12.67
N PHE A 60 -5.91 -1.07 -11.73
CA PHE A 60 -7.27 -1.51 -12.00
C PHE A 60 -8.31 -0.52 -11.46
N SER A 61 -9.52 -0.54 -12.03
CA SER A 61 -10.63 0.26 -11.51
C SER A 61 -11.00 -0.16 -10.09
N LEU A 62 -11.34 0.80 -9.23
CA LEU A 62 -11.81 0.54 -7.86
C LEU A 62 -13.07 -0.34 -7.84
N GLU A 63 -13.90 -0.24 -8.88
CA GLU A 63 -15.14 -1.02 -8.98
C GLU A 63 -14.89 -2.51 -9.20
N ASN A 64 -13.70 -2.90 -9.64
CA ASN A 64 -13.30 -4.29 -9.84
C ASN A 64 -12.87 -4.98 -8.54
N TYR A 65 -12.87 -4.28 -7.41
CA TYR A 65 -12.38 -4.82 -6.14
C TYR A 65 -13.41 -4.71 -5.02
N GLU A 66 -13.31 -5.64 -4.08
CA GLU A 66 -13.98 -5.59 -2.77
C GLU A 66 -12.94 -5.25 -1.70
N PHE A 67 -13.18 -4.19 -0.93
CA PHE A 67 -12.27 -3.72 0.11
C PHE A 67 -12.76 -4.12 1.50
N PHE A 68 -11.86 -4.61 2.35
CA PHE A 68 -12.22 -5.18 3.65
C PHE A 68 -11.74 -4.36 4.84
N HIS A 69 -10.45 -4.02 4.87
CA HIS A 69 -9.85 -3.31 5.99
C HIS A 69 -8.69 -2.44 5.53
N LYS A 70 -8.60 -1.22 6.06
CA LYS A 70 -7.45 -0.36 5.87
C LYS A 70 -6.28 -0.88 6.69
N ILE A 71 -5.11 -0.97 6.08
CA ILE A 71 -3.88 -1.33 6.76
C ILE A 71 -3.35 -0.07 7.44
N ALA A 72 -3.13 -0.15 8.75
CA ALA A 72 -2.54 0.93 9.51
C ALA A 72 -1.10 1.15 9.06
N ALA A 73 -0.71 2.42 8.90
CA ALA A 73 0.67 2.76 8.69
C ALA A 73 1.51 2.25 9.88
N PRO A 74 2.74 1.76 9.65
CA PRO A 74 3.63 1.42 10.73
C PRO A 74 3.82 2.64 11.65
N PRO A 75 3.96 2.42 12.97
CA PRO A 75 4.19 3.51 13.90
C PRO A 75 5.44 4.28 13.47
N VAL A 76 5.31 5.59 13.31
CA VAL A 76 6.44 6.45 13.01
C VAL A 76 7.35 6.43 14.24
N SER A 77 8.50 5.76 14.13
CA SER A 77 9.52 5.81 15.17
C SER A 77 10.03 7.25 15.24
N THR A 78 9.60 7.97 16.27
CA THR A 78 9.99 9.36 16.51
C THR A 78 11.51 9.51 16.75
N ASP A 79 12.22 8.40 16.97
CA ASP A 79 13.65 8.34 17.27
C ASP A 79 14.62 8.23 16.08
N MET A 80 14.14 8.29 14.83
CA MET A 80 15.04 8.02 13.67
C MET A 80 15.98 9.18 13.27
N ARG A 81 15.98 10.30 14.01
CA ARG A 81 16.95 11.41 13.79
C ARG A 81 18.18 11.38 14.70
N ALA A 82 18.23 10.52 15.72
CA ALA A 82 19.38 10.45 16.62
C ALA A 82 20.48 9.48 16.15
N ALA A 83 20.15 8.47 15.34
CA ALA A 83 21.08 7.38 15.04
C ALA A 83 22.11 7.65 13.93
N LEU A 84 21.98 8.74 13.15
CA LEU A 84 22.99 9.12 12.14
C LEU A 84 24.11 10.02 12.67
N ALA A 85 24.04 10.44 13.93
CA ALA A 85 25.01 11.37 14.51
C ALA A 85 25.78 10.72 15.68
N LEU A 86 26.58 9.69 15.44
CA LEU A 86 27.82 9.44 16.18
C LEU A 86 28.62 8.27 15.57
N VAL A 87 29.42 8.54 14.54
CA VAL A 87 30.71 7.84 14.40
C VAL A 87 31.80 8.90 14.52
N PRO A 88 32.39 9.11 15.71
CA PRO A 88 33.63 9.87 15.79
C PRO A 88 34.69 9.06 15.05
N SER A 89 35.28 9.67 14.02
CA SER A 89 36.52 9.20 13.39
C SER A 89 37.60 9.08 14.46
N MET A 90 37.83 7.87 14.97
CA MET A 90 39.02 7.60 15.78
C MET A 90 40.21 7.62 14.84
N SER A 91 40.97 8.71 14.92
CA SER A 91 42.27 8.83 14.29
C SER A 91 43.22 7.83 14.96
N ARG A 92 43.74 6.90 14.16
CA ARG A 92 44.71 5.88 14.56
C ARG A 92 46.01 6.56 15.01
N PRO A 93 46.52 6.33 16.24
CA PRO A 93 47.83 6.83 16.63
C PRO A 93 48.91 6.06 15.86
N THR A 94 49.80 6.80 15.20
CA THR A 94 51.07 6.30 14.67
C THR A 94 52.00 6.02 15.84
N SER A 95 52.42 4.76 16.02
CA SER A 95 53.53 4.43 16.91
C SER A 95 54.85 4.61 16.17
N HIS A 96 55.75 5.38 16.79
CA HIS A 96 57.19 5.34 16.56
C HIS A 96 57.80 4.07 17.16
#